data_AF-A0A1C4YFX6-F1
#
_entry.id   AF-A0A1C4YFX6-F1
#
_cell.length_a   1.000
_cell.length_b   1.000
_cell.length_c   1.000
_cell.angle_alpha   90.00
_cell.angle_beta   90.00
_cell.angle_gamma   90.00
#
_symmetry.space_group_name_H-M   'P 1'
#
loop_
_entity.id
_entity.type
_entity.pdbx_description
1 polymer ?
#
loop_
_entity_poly.entity_id
_entity_poly.type
_entity_poly.pdbx_seq_one_letter_code
_entity_poly.pdbx_strand_id
1 'polypeptide(L)'
;MTVPVPDAPVTGVPASPNRPAPTEPVRPSRLDPDIAARLRRGADGLVAAVVRQHDSGEVLMVAWMDDEALHRTLTTGRATYWSRSRQEYWVKGATSGHHQYVRSVALDCDGDALLVTVDQVGPACHTGRRSCFSEDLPVVAGRPGEPPLGGPTGDLPTTDPGAGAA
;
A
#
# COMPACT_ATOMS: atom_id res chain seq x y z
N MET A 1 30.37 40.02 9.54
CA MET A 1 31.42 39.03 9.86
C MET A 1 30.90 37.67 9.41
N THR A 2 31.36 37.21 8.24
CA THR A 2 30.87 35.98 7.60
C THR A 2 31.84 34.86 7.96
N VAL A 3 31.35 33.79 8.58
CA VAL A 3 32.15 32.61 8.95
C VAL A 3 32.08 31.60 7.80
N PRO A 4 33.21 31.10 7.25
CA PRO A 4 33.16 30.07 6.22
C PRO A 4 32.91 28.70 6.85
N VAL A 5 31.99 27.94 6.26
CA VAL A 5 31.75 26.53 6.56
C VAL A 5 32.73 25.69 5.73
N PRO A 6 33.46 24.70 6.30
CA PRO A 6 34.29 23.81 5.49
C PRO A 6 33.45 22.68 4.88
N ASP A 7 33.64 22.45 3.58
CA ASP A 7 33.11 21.30 2.86
C ASP A 7 33.70 19.99 3.41
N ALA A 8 32.82 19.07 3.82
CA ALA A 8 33.19 17.71 4.17
C ALA A 8 33.23 16.82 2.91
N PRO A 9 34.15 15.85 2.80
CA PRO A 9 34.21 14.97 1.64
C PRO A 9 33.10 13.92 1.70
N VAL A 10 32.26 13.90 0.68
CA VAL A 10 31.29 12.83 0.41
C VAL A 10 32.05 11.64 -0.16
N THR A 11 32.40 10.66 0.66
CA THR A 11 32.81 9.33 0.16
C THR A 11 31.58 8.44 0.06
N GLY A 12 30.86 8.59 -1.05
CA GLY A 12 29.82 7.64 -1.44
C GLY A 12 30.48 6.36 -1.94
N VAL A 13 30.37 5.27 -1.17
CA VAL A 13 30.63 3.92 -1.68
C VAL A 13 29.41 3.54 -2.53
N PRO A 14 29.55 3.22 -3.83
CA PRO A 14 28.42 2.75 -4.62
C PRO A 14 27.96 1.39 -4.05
N ALA A 15 26.71 1.32 -3.61
CA ALA A 15 26.07 0.08 -3.21
C ALA A 15 26.05 -0.88 -4.42
N SER A 16 26.72 -2.03 -4.30
CA SER A 16 26.67 -3.08 -5.31
C SER A 16 25.23 -3.59 -5.48
N PRO A 17 24.74 -3.77 -6.73
CA PRO A 17 23.35 -4.14 -7.00
C PRO A 17 22.99 -5.60 -6.70
N ASN A 18 23.85 -6.34 -5.98
CA ASN A 18 23.65 -7.78 -5.74
C ASN A 18 24.16 -8.24 -4.37
N ARG A 19 23.79 -7.53 -3.31
CA ARG A 19 23.92 -8.05 -1.94
C ARG A 19 22.54 -8.50 -1.47
N PRO A 20 22.29 -9.81 -1.24
CA PRO A 20 21.10 -10.20 -0.52
C PRO A 20 21.11 -9.47 0.82
N ALA A 21 19.98 -8.83 1.15
CA ALA A 21 19.82 -8.16 2.44
C ALA A 21 20.19 -9.14 3.56
N PRO A 22 20.85 -8.69 4.64
CA PRO A 22 21.07 -9.56 5.79
C PRO A 22 19.71 -10.09 6.23
N THR A 23 19.59 -11.42 6.31
CA THR A 23 18.47 -12.11 6.92
C THR A 23 18.47 -11.75 8.40
N GLU A 24 17.84 -10.61 8.71
CA GLU A 24 17.47 -10.27 10.07
C GLU A 24 16.71 -11.47 10.65
N PRO A 25 17.03 -11.90 11.88
CA PRO A 25 16.29 -12.98 12.51
C PRO A 25 14.82 -12.62 12.50
N VAL A 26 14.00 -13.49 11.88
CA VAL A 26 12.55 -13.36 11.88
C VAL A 26 12.13 -13.18 13.34
N ARG A 27 11.69 -11.95 13.69
CA ARG A 27 11.10 -11.70 14.99
C ARG A 27 9.97 -12.71 15.15
N PRO A 28 9.88 -13.44 16.27
CA PRO A 28 8.80 -14.38 16.49
C PRO A 28 7.48 -13.62 16.38
N SER A 29 6.78 -13.86 15.29
CA SER A 29 5.48 -13.30 15.00
C SER A 29 4.44 -14.05 15.83
N ARG A 30 3.51 -13.33 16.45
CA ARG A 30 2.34 -13.94 17.10
C ARG A 30 1.24 -14.29 16.11
N LEU A 31 1.37 -13.82 14.86
CA LEU A 31 0.49 -14.21 13.79
C LEU A 31 0.65 -15.70 13.51
N ASP A 32 -0.45 -16.35 13.15
CA ASP A 32 -0.43 -17.72 12.67
C ASP A 32 0.63 -17.86 11.56
N PRO A 33 1.59 -18.80 11.66
CA PRO A 33 2.66 -18.96 10.66
C PRO A 33 2.16 -19.19 9.24
N ASP A 34 1.03 -19.87 9.05
CA ASP A 34 0.47 -20.15 7.72
C ASP A 34 -0.14 -18.89 7.10
N ILE A 35 -0.72 -18.01 7.92
CA ILE A 35 -1.15 -16.67 7.48
C ILE A 35 0.09 -15.81 7.20
N ALA A 36 1.07 -15.82 8.11
CA ALA A 36 2.28 -15.03 7.98
C ALA A 36 3.06 -15.41 6.71
N ALA A 37 3.14 -16.68 6.34
CA ALA A 37 3.85 -17.11 5.12
C ALA A 37 3.24 -16.56 3.82
N ARG A 38 1.96 -16.15 3.86
CA ARG A 38 1.22 -15.67 2.68
C ARG A 38 1.31 -14.16 2.46
N LEU A 39 1.70 -13.37 3.47
CA LEU A 39 1.78 -11.91 3.29
C LEU A 39 3.06 -11.51 2.56
N ARG A 40 2.93 -10.70 1.52
CA ARG A 40 4.03 -10.02 0.84
C ARG A 40 4.17 -8.62 1.43
N ARG A 41 4.99 -8.49 2.46
CA ARG A 41 5.27 -7.17 3.06
C ARG A 41 6.15 -6.34 2.15
N GLY A 42 5.97 -5.03 2.19
CA GLY A 42 6.92 -4.07 1.65
C GLY A 42 8.26 -4.07 2.39
N ALA A 43 9.20 -3.25 1.93
CA ALA A 43 10.53 -3.10 2.53
C ALA A 43 10.49 -2.61 3.99
N ASP A 44 9.39 -1.98 4.41
CA ASP A 44 9.11 -1.52 5.76
C ASP A 44 8.45 -2.59 6.65
N GLY A 45 8.22 -3.80 6.12
CA GLY A 45 7.57 -4.89 6.85
C GLY A 45 6.05 -4.74 6.96
N LEU A 46 5.42 -3.91 6.12
CA LEU A 46 3.98 -3.62 6.17
C LEU A 46 3.23 -4.16 4.96
N VAL A 47 1.94 -4.42 5.15
CA VAL A 47 0.94 -4.61 4.09
C VAL A 47 -0.10 -3.50 4.15
N ALA A 48 -0.69 -3.18 3.00
CA ALA A 48 -1.79 -2.23 2.93
C ALA A 48 -3.06 -2.86 3.53
N ALA A 49 -3.86 -2.06 4.23
CA ALA A 49 -5.17 -2.46 4.73
C ALA A 49 -6.23 -1.51 4.19
N VAL A 50 -7.01 -1.97 3.22
CA VAL A 50 -8.20 -1.29 2.71
C VAL A 50 -9.36 -1.65 3.63
N VAL A 51 -9.98 -0.63 4.22
CA VAL A 51 -11.03 -0.81 5.22
C VAL A 51 -12.36 -0.44 4.60
N ARG A 52 -13.32 -1.35 4.64
CA ARG A 52 -14.68 -1.09 4.13
C ARG A 52 -15.76 -1.39 5.17
N GLN A 53 -16.87 -0.68 5.06
CA GLN A 53 -18.06 -0.96 5.83
C GLN A 53 -18.71 -2.28 5.38
N HIS A 54 -19.17 -3.09 6.34
CA HIS A 54 -19.63 -4.45 6.09
C HIS A 54 -20.95 -4.57 5.32
N ASP A 55 -21.88 -3.64 5.51
CA ASP A 55 -23.22 -3.68 4.92
C ASP A 55 -23.31 -2.90 3.60
N SER A 56 -22.75 -1.68 3.55
CA SER A 56 -22.77 -0.84 2.34
C SER A 56 -21.64 -1.13 1.35
N GLY A 57 -20.55 -1.76 1.81
CA GLY A 57 -19.33 -1.91 1.04
C GLY A 57 -18.53 -0.62 0.85
N GLU A 58 -18.96 0.51 1.44
CA GLU A 58 -18.26 1.81 1.35
C GLU A 58 -16.82 1.67 1.86
N VAL A 59 -15.85 2.10 1.06
CA VAL A 59 -14.45 2.17 1.49
C VAL A 59 -14.30 3.35 2.45
N LEU A 60 -13.83 3.08 3.66
CA LEU A 60 -13.75 4.04 4.76
C LEU A 60 -12.38 4.68 4.87
N MET A 61 -11.31 3.90 4.74
CA MET A 61 -9.94 4.38 4.90
C MET A 61 -8.93 3.35 4.39
N VAL A 62 -7.68 3.79 4.25
CA VAL A 62 -6.51 2.92 4.10
C VAL A 62 -5.59 3.12 5.30
N ALA A 63 -4.98 2.04 5.76
CA ALA A 63 -3.96 2.03 6.80
C ALA A 63 -2.91 0.95 6.51
N TRP A 64 -1.99 0.74 7.45
CA TRP A 64 -0.89 -0.22 7.34
C TRP A 64 -0.93 -1.21 8.51
N MET A 65 -0.59 -2.46 8.24
CA MET A 65 -0.43 -3.49 9.26
C MET A 65 0.90 -4.21 9.06
N ASP A 66 1.60 -4.48 10.16
CA ASP A 66 2.58 -5.56 10.24
C ASP A 66 1.89 -6.83 10.77
N ASP A 67 2.67 -7.88 10.99
CA ASP A 67 2.21 -9.13 11.57
C ASP A 67 1.51 -8.98 12.92
N GLU A 68 2.01 -8.12 13.81
CA GLU A 68 1.47 -7.93 15.16
C GLU A 68 0.14 -7.16 15.10
N ALA A 69 0.02 -6.13 14.25
CA ALA A 69 -1.20 -5.40 14.00
C ALA A 69 -2.29 -6.31 13.41
N LEU A 70 -1.92 -7.17 12.46
CA LEU A 70 -2.85 -8.16 11.90
C LEU A 70 -3.25 -9.20 12.96
N HIS A 71 -2.29 -9.74 13.71
CA HIS A 71 -2.56 -10.67 14.79
C HIS A 71 -3.57 -10.10 15.80
N ARG A 72 -3.34 -8.88 16.29
CA ARG A 72 -4.28 -8.18 17.20
C ARG A 72 -5.64 -7.98 16.55
N THR A 73 -5.67 -7.60 15.28
CA THR A 73 -6.92 -7.42 14.53
C THR A 73 -7.74 -8.71 14.47
N LEU A 74 -7.10 -9.84 14.13
CA LEU A 74 -7.75 -11.15 13.99
C LEU A 74 -8.19 -11.73 15.34
N THR A 75 -7.43 -11.49 16.41
CA THR A 75 -7.68 -12.10 17.73
C THR A 75 -8.58 -11.26 18.64
N THR A 76 -8.60 -9.93 18.49
CA THR A 76 -9.41 -9.05 19.34
C THR A 76 -10.74 -8.64 18.70
N GLY A 77 -10.89 -8.82 17.38
CA GLY A 77 -12.02 -8.29 16.63
C GLY A 77 -12.06 -6.76 16.55
N ARG A 78 -10.98 -6.06 16.96
CA ARG A 78 -10.81 -4.61 16.86
C ARG A 78 -9.74 -4.28 15.84
N ALA A 79 -10.03 -3.37 14.92
CA ALA A 79 -9.04 -2.98 13.92
C ALA A 79 -7.85 -2.25 14.57
N THR A 80 -6.67 -2.86 14.44
CA THR A 80 -5.40 -2.35 14.95
C THR A 80 -4.46 -2.10 13.79
N TYR A 81 -3.81 -0.95 13.77
CA TYR A 81 -2.95 -0.54 12.67
C TYR A 81 -1.57 -0.09 13.18
N TRP A 82 -0.59 -0.08 12.28
CA TRP A 82 0.73 0.52 12.50
C TRP A 82 0.77 1.94 11.93
N SER A 83 1.15 2.91 12.76
CA SER A 83 1.32 4.30 12.34
C SER A 83 2.75 4.54 11.87
N ARG A 84 2.99 4.63 10.56
CA ARG A 84 4.34 4.83 9.99
C ARG A 84 5.07 6.06 10.54
N SER A 85 4.35 7.16 10.77
CA SER A 85 4.92 8.42 11.26
C SER A 85 5.20 8.43 12.78
N ARG A 86 4.41 7.68 13.55
CA ARG A 86 4.53 7.61 15.02
C ARG A 86 5.30 6.38 15.48
N GLN A 87 5.53 5.44 14.57
CA GLN A 87 6.14 4.13 14.82
C GLN A 87 5.52 3.42 16.03
N GLU A 88 4.19 3.44 16.07
CA GLU A 88 3.42 2.83 17.16
C GLU A 88 2.16 2.15 16.63
N TYR A 89 1.68 1.17 17.40
CA TYR A 89 0.38 0.54 17.20
C TYR A 89 -0.74 1.44 17.70
N TRP A 90 -1.86 1.47 16.99
CA TRP A 90 -3.06 2.12 17.48
C TRP A 90 -4.31 1.32 17.13
N VAL A 91 -5.23 1.24 18.08
CA VAL A 91 -6.55 0.63 17.88
C VAL A 91 -7.51 1.72 17.43
N LYS A 92 -8.19 1.54 16.30
CA LYS A 92 -9.10 2.54 15.76
C LYS A 92 -10.19 2.90 16.75
N GLY A 93 -10.28 4.20 17.05
CA GLY A 93 -11.27 4.73 17.97
C GLY A 93 -10.92 4.58 19.45
N ALA A 94 -9.75 4.06 19.84
CA ALA A 94 -9.37 3.94 21.26
C ALA A 94 -9.44 5.27 22.01
N THR A 95 -9.11 6.38 21.36
CA THR A 95 -9.19 7.72 21.93
C THR A 95 -10.52 8.41 21.66
N SER A 96 -11.09 8.25 20.46
CA SER A 96 -12.28 9.00 20.02
C SER A 96 -13.61 8.29 20.26
N GLY A 97 -13.61 7.00 20.62
CA GLY A 97 -14.79 6.13 20.64
C GLY A 97 -15.27 5.66 19.25
N HIS A 98 -14.66 6.14 18.16
CA HIS A 98 -15.09 5.81 16.78
C HIS A 98 -14.48 4.50 16.29
N HIS A 99 -14.93 3.41 16.90
CA HIS A 99 -14.35 2.08 16.74
C HIS A 99 -14.70 1.40 15.41
N GLN A 100 -13.85 0.45 15.02
CA GLN A 100 -14.09 -0.49 13.94
C GLN A 100 -14.10 -1.90 14.50
N TYR A 101 -15.24 -2.58 14.39
CA TYR A 101 -15.40 -3.99 14.76
C TYR A 101 -15.21 -4.85 13.53
N VAL A 102 -14.22 -5.72 13.54
CA VAL A 102 -13.85 -6.56 12.40
C VAL A 102 -14.91 -7.63 12.19
N ARG A 103 -15.42 -7.74 10.97
CA ARG A 103 -16.37 -8.78 10.54
C ARG A 103 -15.70 -9.85 9.68
N SER A 104 -14.78 -9.43 8.81
CA SER A 104 -13.94 -10.36 8.05
C SER A 104 -12.67 -9.66 7.56
N VAL A 105 -11.65 -10.47 7.25
CA VAL A 105 -10.42 -10.01 6.61
C VAL A 105 -10.16 -10.94 5.43
N ALA A 106 -9.92 -10.37 4.26
CA ALA A 106 -9.45 -11.10 3.08
C ALA A 106 -8.05 -10.63 2.71
N LEU A 107 -7.22 -11.55 2.23
CA LEU A 107 -5.93 -11.28 1.62
C LEU A 107 -6.14 -11.21 0.10
N ASP A 108 -5.49 -10.28 -0.59
CA ASP A 108 -5.49 -10.27 -2.06
C ASP A 108 -4.66 -11.42 -2.65
N CYS A 109 -4.52 -11.44 -3.98
CA CYS A 109 -3.97 -12.58 -4.70
C CYS A 109 -2.44 -12.69 -4.65
N ASP A 110 -1.71 -11.59 -4.50
CA ASP A 110 -0.24 -11.56 -4.40
C ASP A 110 0.25 -11.27 -2.97
N GLY A 111 -0.68 -11.03 -2.05
CA GLY A 111 -0.48 -11.04 -0.61
C GLY A 111 -0.05 -9.71 -0.02
N ASP A 112 -0.05 -8.62 -0.79
CA ASP A 112 0.47 -7.32 -0.35
C ASP A 112 -0.60 -6.36 0.19
N ALA A 113 -1.88 -6.70 0.01
CA ALA A 113 -2.99 -5.97 0.61
C ALA A 113 -4.04 -6.86 1.30
N LEU A 114 -4.64 -6.27 2.33
CA LEU A 114 -5.75 -6.82 3.09
C LEU A 114 -7.01 -6.00 2.82
N LEU A 115 -8.14 -6.68 2.65
CA LEU A 115 -9.47 -6.09 2.70
C LEU A 115 -10.10 -6.38 4.06
N VAL A 116 -10.12 -5.37 4.93
CA VAL A 116 -10.68 -5.43 6.28
C VAL A 116 -12.12 -4.94 6.22
N THR A 117 -13.07 -5.86 6.39
CA THR A 117 -14.49 -5.54 6.42
C THR A 117 -14.92 -5.31 7.87
N VAL A 118 -15.45 -4.12 8.17
CA VAL A 118 -15.72 -3.68 9.54
C VAL A 118 -17.15 -3.15 9.70
N ASP A 119 -17.61 -3.15 10.94
CA ASP A 119 -18.74 -2.35 11.40
C ASP A 119 -18.20 -1.09 12.10
N GLN A 120 -18.40 0.06 11.46
CA GLN A 120 -17.84 1.35 11.87
C GLN A 120 -18.80 2.14 12.77
N VAL A 121 -18.41 2.34 14.02
CA VAL A 121 -19.07 3.24 14.98
C VAL A 121 -18.56 4.67 14.79
N GLY A 122 -19.46 5.65 14.64
CA GLY A 122 -19.08 7.05 14.44
C GLY A 122 -18.30 7.28 13.13
N PRO A 123 -17.70 8.46 12.92
CA PRO A 123 -16.93 8.73 11.71
C PRO A 123 -15.59 7.98 11.67
N ALA A 124 -15.24 7.42 10.50
CA ALA A 124 -13.93 6.80 10.31
C ALA A 124 -12.82 7.87 10.26
N CYS A 125 -13.10 9.03 9.68
CA CYS A 125 -12.15 10.12 9.49
C CYS A 125 -12.08 11.06 10.70
N HIS A 126 -10.89 11.59 10.99
CA HIS A 126 -10.68 12.59 12.04
C HIS A 126 -11.36 13.95 11.75
N THR A 127 -11.78 14.17 10.50
CA THR A 127 -12.54 15.37 10.08
C THR A 127 -14.04 15.27 10.37
N GLY A 128 -14.49 14.18 10.99
CA GLY A 128 -15.92 13.93 11.25
C GLY A 128 -16.68 13.29 10.09
N ARG A 129 -16.00 13.01 8.96
CA ARG A 129 -16.58 12.35 7.79
C ARG A 129 -16.64 10.81 7.96
N ARG A 130 -17.62 10.19 7.30
CA ARG A 130 -17.81 8.73 7.31
C ARG A 130 -16.64 8.00 6.68
N SER A 131 -16.17 8.46 5.53
CA SER A 131 -14.98 7.98 4.84
C SER A 131 -13.89 9.05 4.78
N CYS A 132 -12.63 8.62 4.67
CA CYS A 132 -11.50 9.46 4.29
C CYS A 132 -11.54 9.86 2.80
N PHE A 133 -12.26 9.11 1.96
CA PHE A 133 -12.39 9.31 0.52
C PHE A 133 -13.62 10.16 0.19
N SER A 134 -13.58 11.44 0.57
CA SER A 134 -14.72 12.36 0.40
C SER A 134 -14.59 13.32 -0.78
N GLU A 135 -13.45 13.29 -1.47
CA GLU A 135 -13.13 14.23 -2.55
C GLU A 135 -12.76 13.42 -3.79
N ASP A 136 -13.48 13.66 -4.88
CA ASP A 136 -13.23 13.03 -6.16
C ASP A 136 -12.18 13.81 -6.94
N LEU A 137 -11.29 13.08 -7.62
CA LEU A 137 -10.38 13.67 -8.58
C LEU A 137 -11.01 13.66 -9.98
N PRO A 138 -10.74 14.68 -10.81
CA PRO A 138 -11.20 14.66 -12.19
C PRO A 138 -10.55 13.49 -12.95
N VAL A 139 -11.37 12.71 -13.66
CA VAL A 139 -10.91 11.57 -14.46
C VAL A 139 -11.35 11.73 -15.91
N VAL A 140 -10.47 11.32 -16.84
CA VAL A 140 -10.91 11.02 -18.20
C VAL A 140 -11.55 9.65 -18.17
N ALA A 141 -12.87 9.59 -18.35
CA ALA A 141 -13.61 8.34 -18.27
C ALA A 141 -13.21 7.39 -19.42
N GLY A 142 -12.57 6.27 -19.07
CA GLY A 142 -12.28 5.21 -20.04
C GLY A 142 -13.56 4.53 -20.52
N ARG A 143 -13.61 4.14 -21.80
CA ARG A 143 -14.72 3.37 -22.37
C ARG A 143 -14.32 1.91 -22.51
N PRO A 144 -15.19 0.96 -22.12
CA PRO A 144 -14.95 -0.45 -22.40
C PRO A 144 -14.73 -0.68 -23.90
N GLY A 145 -13.65 -1.38 -24.26
CA GLY A 145 -13.32 -1.71 -25.66
C GLY A 145 -12.57 -0.64 -26.45
N GLU A 146 -12.21 0.49 -25.84
CA GLU A 146 -11.34 1.47 -26.48
C GLU A 146 -9.91 0.90 -26.60
N PRO A 147 -9.32 0.84 -27.80
CA PRO A 147 -7.95 0.37 -27.96
C PRO A 147 -7.00 1.30 -27.18
N PRO A 148 -5.91 0.76 -26.59
CA PRO A 148 -4.94 1.58 -25.90
C PRO A 148 -4.44 2.69 -26.83
N LEU A 149 -4.43 3.93 -26.34
CA LEU A 149 -3.94 5.09 -27.08
C LEU A 149 -2.53 4.75 -27.61
N GLY A 150 -2.40 4.76 -28.93
CA GLY A 150 -1.23 4.28 -29.65
C GLY A 150 0.06 4.91 -29.13
N GLY A 151 1.04 4.07 -28.82
CA GLY A 151 2.45 4.46 -28.95
C GLY A 151 2.74 4.87 -30.40
N PRO A 152 3.87 5.55 -30.67
CA PRO A 152 4.14 6.08 -32.00
C PRO A 152 4.06 4.94 -33.03
N THR A 153 3.06 5.00 -33.91
CA THR A 153 3.10 4.25 -35.17
C THR A 153 4.20 4.90 -35.98
N GLY A 154 5.44 4.47 -35.73
CA GLY A 154 6.52 4.67 -36.66
C GLY A 154 6.12 3.91 -37.92
N ASP A 155 5.65 4.64 -38.92
CA ASP A 155 5.68 4.17 -40.29
C ASP A 155 7.13 3.74 -40.57
N LEU A 156 7.38 2.43 -40.53
CA LEU A 156 8.59 1.89 -41.13
C LEU A 156 8.50 2.22 -42.62
N PRO A 157 9.45 2.98 -43.20
CA PRO A 157 9.49 3.12 -44.64
C PRO A 157 9.69 1.71 -45.22
N THR A 158 8.69 1.21 -45.94
CA THR A 158 8.84 0.09 -46.85
C THR A 158 9.87 0.49 -47.89
N THR A 159 11.10 0.00 -47.75
CA THR A 159 12.04 -0.03 -48.85
C THR A 159 11.51 -1.01 -49.89
N ASP A 160 11.08 -0.46 -51.02
CA ASP A 160 10.69 -1.20 -52.20
C ASP A 160 11.93 -1.89 -52.82
N PRO A 161 12.02 -3.22 -52.89
CA PRO A 161 13.13 -3.90 -53.54
C PRO A 161 12.73 -4.17 -55.00
N GLY A 162 12.86 -3.17 -55.88
CA GLY A 162 12.30 -3.34 -57.22
C GLY A 162 12.69 -2.34 -58.29
N ALA A 163 13.99 -2.12 -58.53
CA ALA A 163 14.44 -1.58 -59.82
C ALA A 163 15.80 -2.17 -60.22
N GLY A 164 15.75 -3.42 -60.69
CA GLY A 164 16.75 -3.93 -61.62
C GLY A 164 16.15 -3.94 -63.03
N ALA A 165 16.77 -3.24 -63.97
CA ALA A 165 17.01 -3.68 -65.35
C ALA A 165 17.56 -2.55 -66.23
N ALA A 166 18.59 -2.94 -67.00
CA ALA A 166 19.19 -2.34 -68.20
C ALA A 166 20.20 -1.20 -68.02
#